data_AF-A0A358GF86-F1
#
_entry.id   AF-A0A358GF86-F1
#
_cell.length_a   1.000
_cell.length_b   1.000
_cell.length_c   1.000
_cell.angle_alpha   90.00
_cell.angle_beta   90.00
_cell.angle_gamma   90.00
#
_symmetry.space_group_name_H-M   'P 1'
#
loop_
_entity.id
_entity.type
_entity.pdbx_description
1 polymer ?
#
loop_
_entity_poly.entity_id
_entity_poly.type
_entity_poly.pdbx_seq_one_letter_code
_entity_poly.pdbx_strand_id
1 'polypeptide(L)'
;MRKVIIDTDTAGDDTIAILTALHHFQVEGITITGGNVQFDQEVENALYTVQVAGHGGKVPVYKGCERPLMAYGEAQHRTVEDVHGDDGMGGAHFPKADQRPEAGHAVDFIIEKVHAHPGEISLLAIAPLTNIAMAIQKDPTIIPEIAHLYIMGGTNNALGNITPAAEYNFYVDPEAAKIVLHAGIPITMVGWEMCTQYSVMDDDDHAEIAALGTSGADFFTAINKVVMQFNKSVHKLNGTTHPDTLLMAVAADESLMTKSGQYYVDVEAAGELTRGYSVVDINGRFGKEPNVRVCEAIDRPKFKSMLLDVLSAIQ
;
A
#
# COMPACT_ATOMS: atom_id res chain seq x y z
N MET A 1 -8.72 -0.28 19.56
CA MET A 1 -8.69 -0.12 18.09
C MET A 1 -8.33 -1.47 17.48
N ARG A 2 -8.65 -1.75 16.21
CA ARG A 2 -8.18 -2.98 15.54
C ARG A 2 -6.65 -2.96 15.47
N LYS A 3 -6.02 -4.13 15.64
CA LYS A 3 -4.56 -4.28 15.55
C LYS A 3 -4.16 -4.55 14.11
N VAL A 4 -3.14 -3.84 13.64
CA VAL A 4 -2.69 -3.94 12.25
C VAL A 4 -1.18 -3.99 12.14
N ILE A 5 -0.70 -4.64 11.08
CA ILE A 5 0.66 -4.51 10.57
C ILE A 5 0.56 -3.87 9.19
N ILE A 6 1.42 -2.88 8.93
CA ILE A 6 1.50 -2.19 7.64
C ILE A 6 2.71 -2.77 6.89
N ASP A 7 2.51 -3.24 5.66
CA ASP A 7 3.59 -3.66 4.75
C ASP A 7 3.65 -2.66 3.57
N THR A 8 4.78 -1.99 3.41
CA THR A 8 4.95 -0.77 2.59
C THR A 8 6.32 -0.73 1.90
N ASP A 9 6.40 -0.09 0.74
CA ASP A 9 7.61 0.27 0.00
C ASP A 9 7.71 1.80 -0.06
N THR A 10 7.96 2.37 1.12
CA THR A 10 7.49 3.72 1.50
C THR A 10 7.98 4.86 0.61
N ALA A 11 7.07 5.38 -0.24
CA ALA A 11 7.25 6.61 -1.01
C ALA A 11 5.92 7.35 -1.21
N GLY A 12 5.95 8.69 -1.23
CA GLY A 12 4.78 9.50 -1.55
C GLY A 12 3.54 9.14 -0.73
N ASP A 13 2.53 8.54 -1.38
CA ASP A 13 1.25 8.21 -0.75
C ASP A 13 1.35 7.19 0.39
N ASP A 14 2.32 6.28 0.39
CA ASP A 14 2.58 5.36 1.51
C ASP A 14 2.69 6.11 2.84
N THR A 15 3.30 7.30 2.81
CA THR A 15 3.49 8.07 4.03
C THR A 15 2.16 8.60 4.57
N ILE A 16 1.27 9.05 3.69
CA ILE A 16 -0.07 9.49 4.07
C ILE A 16 -0.92 8.28 4.51
N ALA A 17 -0.71 7.12 3.91
CA ALA A 17 -1.30 5.85 4.31
C ALA A 17 -0.85 5.46 5.74
N ILE A 18 0.44 5.57 6.05
CA ILE A 18 0.97 5.35 7.42
C ILE A 18 0.34 6.33 8.41
N LEU A 19 0.26 7.63 8.08
CA LEU A 19 -0.41 8.64 8.93
C LEU A 19 -1.88 8.27 9.19
N THR A 20 -2.59 7.85 8.14
CA THR A 20 -3.99 7.40 8.22
C THR A 20 -4.11 6.18 9.12
N ALA A 21 -3.21 5.22 8.98
CA ALA A 21 -3.24 4.00 9.77
C ALA A 21 -2.96 4.28 11.26
N LEU A 22 -1.97 5.13 11.56
CA LEU A 22 -1.65 5.56 12.93
C LEU A 22 -2.80 6.35 13.58
N HIS A 23 -3.65 7.00 12.79
CA HIS A 23 -4.82 7.72 13.29
C HIS A 23 -5.98 6.78 13.67
N HIS A 24 -6.19 5.69 12.90
CA HIS A 24 -7.39 4.83 13.04
C HIS A 24 -7.15 3.49 13.75
N PHE A 25 -5.90 3.02 13.83
CA PHE A 25 -5.57 1.68 14.27
C PHE A 25 -4.55 1.63 15.41
N GLN A 26 -4.48 0.48 16.05
CA GLN A 26 -3.32 0.10 16.85
C GLN A 26 -2.30 -0.56 15.93
N VAL A 27 -1.32 0.22 15.46
CA VAL A 27 -0.26 -0.27 14.58
C VAL A 27 0.78 -1.02 15.43
N GLU A 28 0.89 -2.33 15.23
CA GLU A 28 1.82 -3.20 15.95
C GLU A 28 3.25 -3.10 15.41
N GLY A 29 3.39 -2.70 14.14
CA GLY A 29 4.65 -2.45 13.46
C GLY A 29 4.46 -2.18 11.98
N ILE A 30 5.53 -1.67 11.36
CA ILE A 30 5.62 -1.40 9.92
C ILE A 30 6.73 -2.27 9.35
N THR A 31 6.44 -2.98 8.27
CA THR A 31 7.38 -3.82 7.54
C THR A 31 7.69 -3.21 6.19
N ILE A 32 8.97 -3.17 5.82
CA ILE A 32 9.43 -2.58 4.57
C ILE A 32 9.74 -3.69 3.56
N THR A 33 9.23 -3.56 2.34
CA THR A 33 9.57 -4.39 1.18
C THR A 33 10.11 -3.49 0.07
N GLY A 34 10.99 -4.00 -0.78
CA GLY A 34 11.53 -3.20 -1.89
C GLY A 34 10.51 -2.98 -3.01
N GLY A 35 10.41 -1.74 -3.48
CA GLY A 35 9.59 -1.36 -4.63
C GLY A 35 9.89 0.05 -5.12
N ASN A 36 9.09 1.02 -4.68
CA ASN A 36 9.05 2.39 -5.23
C ASN A 36 10.41 3.09 -5.37
N VAL A 37 11.28 3.02 -4.37
CA VAL A 37 12.60 3.70 -4.40
C VAL A 37 13.68 2.80 -3.80
N GLN A 38 14.90 3.31 -3.64
CA GLN A 38 15.97 2.52 -3.03
C GLN A 38 15.56 2.07 -1.60
N PHE A 39 15.70 0.78 -1.32
CA PHE A 39 15.19 0.13 -0.11
C PHE A 39 15.59 0.79 1.23
N ASP A 40 16.82 1.26 1.39
CA ASP A 40 17.21 1.94 2.63
C ASP A 40 16.59 3.34 2.73
N GLN A 41 16.28 3.98 1.59
CA GLN A 41 15.52 5.23 1.56
C GLN A 41 14.05 5.00 1.98
N GLU A 42 13.41 3.90 1.54
CA GLU A 42 12.06 3.52 1.98
C GLU A 42 12.01 3.36 3.52
N VAL A 43 13.02 2.69 4.10
CA VAL A 43 13.15 2.53 5.56
C VAL A 43 13.24 3.89 6.27
N GLU A 44 14.07 4.81 5.77
CA GLU A 44 14.20 6.16 6.34
C GLU A 44 12.91 6.97 6.19
N ASN A 45 12.20 6.83 5.07
CA ASN A 45 10.92 7.49 4.81
C ASN A 45 9.84 7.02 5.80
N ALA A 46 9.76 5.71 6.07
CA ALA A 46 8.82 5.16 7.05
C ALA A 46 9.13 5.67 8.47
N LEU A 47 10.39 5.63 8.88
CA LEU A 47 10.83 6.12 10.19
C LEU A 47 10.54 7.61 10.37
N TYR A 48 10.81 8.42 9.33
CA TYR A 48 10.52 9.84 9.36
C TYR A 48 9.01 10.11 9.45
N THR A 49 8.21 9.38 8.70
CA THR A 49 6.74 9.48 8.75
C THR A 49 6.18 9.15 10.15
N VAL A 50 6.70 8.10 10.80
CA VAL A 50 6.33 7.76 12.19
C VAL A 50 6.70 8.89 13.16
N GLN A 51 7.84 9.56 12.93
CA GLN A 51 8.25 10.73 13.71
C GLN A 51 7.32 11.93 13.48
N VAL A 52 6.95 12.23 12.23
CA VAL A 52 5.98 13.28 11.88
C VAL A 52 4.65 13.05 12.59
N ALA A 53 4.21 11.79 12.69
CA ALA A 53 2.99 11.42 13.42
C ALA A 53 3.09 11.54 14.95
N GLY A 54 4.25 11.90 15.52
CA GLY A 54 4.46 11.91 16.98
C GLY A 54 4.55 10.50 17.62
N HIS A 55 4.82 9.49 16.79
CA HIS A 55 4.89 8.08 17.19
C HIS A 55 6.31 7.51 17.21
N GLY A 56 7.33 8.37 17.06
CA GLY A 56 8.75 7.98 17.17
C GLY A 56 9.04 7.19 18.46
N GLY A 57 9.71 6.06 18.31
CA GLY A 57 10.06 5.13 19.38
C GLY A 57 8.90 4.29 19.93
N LYS A 58 7.68 4.42 19.38
CA LYS A 58 6.49 3.65 19.80
C LYS A 58 6.10 2.58 18.81
N VAL A 59 6.23 2.86 17.51
CA VAL A 59 5.87 1.94 16.44
C VAL A 59 7.15 1.41 15.79
N PRO A 60 7.46 0.11 15.92
CA PRO A 60 8.68 -0.45 15.38
C PRO A 60 8.62 -0.55 13.85
N VAL A 61 9.77 -0.37 13.20
CA VAL A 61 9.93 -0.51 11.75
C VAL A 61 10.92 -1.64 11.48
N TYR A 62 10.54 -2.62 10.65
CA TYR A 62 11.35 -3.80 10.34
C TYR A 62 11.74 -3.82 8.87
N LYS A 63 13.01 -4.08 8.60
CA LYS A 63 13.49 -4.35 7.24
C LYS A 63 13.04 -5.75 6.81
N GLY A 64 12.44 -5.84 5.63
CA GLY A 64 12.04 -7.10 5.01
C GLY A 64 12.82 -7.44 3.75
N CYS A 65 12.13 -8.02 2.79
CA CYS A 65 12.68 -8.43 1.52
C CYS A 65 12.96 -7.20 0.63
N GLU A 66 14.24 -6.93 0.36
CA GLU A 66 14.68 -5.86 -0.54
C GLU A 66 14.31 -6.12 -2.03
N ARG A 67 13.98 -7.37 -2.39
CA ARG A 67 13.78 -7.78 -3.78
C ARG A 67 12.65 -8.81 -3.90
N PRO A 68 11.96 -8.87 -5.06
CA PRO A 68 10.93 -9.86 -5.30
C PRO A 68 11.50 -11.30 -5.32
N LEU A 69 10.62 -12.28 -5.13
CA LEU A 69 10.95 -13.71 -4.98
C LEU A 69 11.84 -14.25 -6.11
N MET A 70 11.55 -13.85 -7.35
CA MET A 70 12.25 -14.31 -8.55
C MET A 70 13.35 -13.35 -9.03
N ALA A 71 13.87 -12.49 -8.15
CA ALA A 71 15.01 -11.63 -8.48
C ALA A 71 16.33 -12.43 -8.52
N TYR A 72 16.81 -12.77 -9.73
CA TYR A 72 18.10 -13.42 -9.94
C TYR A 72 18.91 -12.73 -11.06
N GLY A 73 20.23 -12.66 -10.87
CA GLY A 73 21.13 -12.00 -11.85
C GLY A 73 20.82 -10.50 -11.99
N GLU A 74 20.55 -10.07 -13.22
CA GLU A 74 20.16 -8.69 -13.54
C GLU A 74 18.64 -8.45 -13.46
N ALA A 75 17.84 -9.49 -13.19
CA ALA A 75 16.39 -9.35 -13.00
C ALA A 75 16.12 -8.72 -11.63
N GLN A 76 16.04 -7.38 -11.61
CA GLN A 76 15.56 -6.58 -10.48
C GLN A 76 14.27 -5.87 -10.90
N HIS A 77 13.43 -5.52 -9.92
CA HIS A 77 12.33 -4.62 -10.20
C HIS A 77 12.86 -3.23 -10.54
N ARG A 78 12.05 -2.47 -11.26
CA ARG A 78 12.35 -1.07 -11.55
C ARG A 78 11.78 -0.22 -10.41
N THR A 79 12.63 0.57 -9.79
CA THR A 79 12.24 1.70 -8.93
C THR A 79 11.64 2.82 -9.80
N VAL A 80 10.79 3.64 -9.19
CA VAL A 80 9.98 4.68 -9.85
C VAL A 80 10.22 6.05 -9.23
N GLU A 81 11.49 6.43 -9.08
CA GLU A 81 11.89 7.79 -8.66
C GLU A 81 11.35 8.89 -9.59
N ASP A 82 11.00 8.56 -10.84
CA ASP A 82 10.32 9.47 -11.76
C ASP A 82 8.89 9.82 -11.33
N VAL A 83 8.27 9.00 -10.49
CA VAL A 83 6.93 9.21 -9.92
C VAL A 83 7.02 9.93 -8.56
N HIS A 84 7.94 9.48 -7.69
CA HIS A 84 7.95 9.90 -6.27
C HIS A 84 9.08 10.88 -5.91
N GLY A 85 10.00 11.17 -6.82
CA GLY A 85 11.24 11.88 -6.53
C GLY A 85 12.39 10.92 -6.18
N ASP A 86 13.61 11.41 -6.21
CA ASP A 86 14.83 10.63 -5.94
C ASP A 86 14.96 10.17 -4.48
N ASP A 87 14.27 10.86 -3.57
CA ASP A 87 14.13 10.48 -2.16
C ASP A 87 12.82 9.74 -1.85
N GLY A 88 11.94 9.54 -2.85
CA GLY A 88 10.59 9.01 -2.66
C GLY A 88 9.64 9.96 -1.91
N MET A 89 10.04 11.19 -1.63
CA MET A 89 9.32 12.15 -0.79
C MET A 89 9.15 13.50 -1.49
N GLY A 90 8.98 13.47 -2.81
CA GLY A 90 8.74 14.66 -3.62
C GLY A 90 9.96 15.57 -3.77
N GLY A 91 11.18 15.07 -3.52
CA GLY A 91 12.42 15.85 -3.51
C GLY A 91 12.52 16.81 -2.33
N ALA A 92 11.89 16.45 -1.20
CA ALA A 92 11.88 17.26 0.01
C ALA A 92 13.18 17.11 0.83
N HIS A 93 13.86 15.97 0.69
CA HIS A 93 15.08 15.58 1.38
C HIS A 93 15.00 15.80 2.89
N PHE A 94 13.94 15.25 3.49
CA PHE A 94 13.74 15.31 4.94
C PHE A 94 14.95 14.73 5.71
N PRO A 95 15.23 15.26 6.91
CA PRO A 95 16.31 14.73 7.73
C PRO A 95 16.00 13.29 8.16
N LYS A 96 17.06 12.51 8.42
CA LYS A 96 16.90 11.18 9.02
C LYS A 96 16.15 11.28 10.35
N ALA A 97 15.27 10.32 10.61
CA ALA A 97 14.58 10.21 11.90
C ALA A 97 15.58 9.94 13.04
N ASP A 98 15.13 10.11 14.29
CA ASP A 98 15.91 9.69 15.46
C ASP A 98 15.81 8.17 15.70
N GLN A 99 14.61 7.60 15.47
CA GLN A 99 14.36 6.16 15.56
C GLN A 99 15.14 5.41 14.47
N ARG A 100 15.60 4.20 14.79
CA ARG A 100 16.25 3.27 13.84
C ARG A 100 15.38 2.02 13.66
N PRO A 101 15.52 1.29 12.54
CA PRO A 101 14.77 0.07 12.35
C PRO A 101 15.20 -0.99 13.37
N GLU A 102 14.28 -1.90 13.69
CA GLU A 102 14.54 -3.02 14.56
C GLU A 102 15.53 -4.01 13.94
N ALA A 103 16.22 -4.79 14.78
CA ALA A 103 17.23 -5.75 14.33
C ALA A 103 16.64 -7.03 13.70
N GLY A 104 15.38 -7.34 14.00
CA GLY A 104 14.67 -8.50 13.44
C GLY A 104 14.27 -8.31 11.97
N HIS A 105 13.92 -9.40 11.29
CA HIS A 105 13.44 -9.35 9.91
C HIS A 105 11.90 -9.25 9.86
N ALA A 106 11.36 -8.47 8.94
CA ALA A 106 9.91 -8.26 8.77
C ALA A 106 9.10 -9.57 8.72
N VAL A 107 9.59 -10.55 7.95
CA VAL A 107 8.96 -11.88 7.83
C VAL A 107 8.81 -12.58 9.18
N ASP A 108 9.86 -12.54 10.02
CA ASP A 108 9.82 -13.14 11.36
C ASP A 108 8.87 -12.37 12.28
N PHE A 109 8.93 -11.04 12.21
CA PHE A 109 8.03 -10.18 12.96
C PHE A 109 6.55 -10.44 12.64
N ILE A 110 6.18 -10.59 11.35
CA ILE A 110 4.81 -10.91 10.93
C ILE A 110 4.37 -12.25 11.56
N ILE A 111 5.19 -13.29 11.43
CA ILE A 111 4.89 -14.63 11.97
C ILE A 111 4.71 -14.57 13.49
N GLU A 112 5.67 -13.98 14.20
CA GLU A 112 5.65 -13.86 15.66
C GLU A 112 4.43 -13.08 16.15
N LYS A 113 4.08 -11.96 15.50
CA LYS A 113 2.94 -11.15 15.89
C LYS A 113 1.59 -11.80 15.62
N VAL A 114 1.45 -12.49 14.49
CA VAL A 114 0.21 -13.21 14.18
C VAL A 114 -0.01 -14.34 15.18
N HIS A 115 1.01 -15.16 15.47
CA HIS A 115 0.91 -16.21 16.49
C HIS A 115 0.63 -15.70 17.90
N ALA A 116 1.17 -14.53 18.25
CA ALA A 116 0.90 -13.92 19.54
C ALA A 116 -0.56 -13.43 19.69
N HIS A 117 -1.26 -13.22 18.56
CA HIS A 117 -2.59 -12.59 18.51
C HIS A 117 -3.49 -13.24 17.43
N PRO A 118 -3.76 -14.56 17.52
CA PRO A 118 -4.46 -15.30 16.49
C PRO A 118 -5.89 -14.79 16.32
N GLY A 119 -6.25 -14.45 15.09
CA GLY A 119 -7.56 -13.90 14.72
C GLY A 119 -7.74 -12.41 15.04
N GLU A 120 -6.71 -11.71 15.53
CA GLU A 120 -6.81 -10.28 15.88
C GLU A 120 -6.03 -9.34 14.94
N ILE A 121 -4.97 -9.83 14.28
CA ILE A 121 -4.11 -9.00 13.41
C ILE A 121 -4.66 -8.96 11.98
N SER A 122 -4.94 -7.76 11.49
CA SER A 122 -5.13 -7.52 10.05
C SER A 122 -3.84 -7.02 9.41
N LEU A 123 -3.57 -7.45 8.18
CA LEU A 123 -2.44 -6.98 7.39
C LEU A 123 -2.94 -5.91 6.41
N LEU A 124 -2.24 -4.78 6.36
CA LEU A 124 -2.48 -3.66 5.45
C LEU A 124 -1.33 -3.63 4.45
N ALA A 125 -1.51 -4.27 3.30
CA ALA A 125 -0.49 -4.43 2.29
C ALA A 125 -0.66 -3.37 1.19
N ILE A 126 0.26 -2.42 1.16
CA ILE A 126 0.29 -1.30 0.20
C ILE A 126 1.55 -1.33 -0.68
N ALA A 127 2.15 -2.51 -0.81
CA ALA A 127 3.43 -2.72 -1.48
C ALA A 127 3.46 -4.08 -2.18
N PRO A 128 4.52 -4.40 -2.95
CA PRO A 128 4.74 -5.75 -3.49
C PRO A 128 4.66 -6.80 -2.38
N LEU A 129 3.87 -7.86 -2.59
CA LEU A 129 3.44 -8.81 -1.54
C LEU A 129 4.54 -9.77 -1.04
N THR A 130 5.81 -9.46 -1.28
CA THR A 130 6.96 -10.32 -1.05
C THR A 130 7.09 -10.75 0.41
N ASN A 131 7.03 -9.81 1.36
CA ASN A 131 7.15 -10.11 2.79
C ASN A 131 6.05 -11.07 3.26
N ILE A 132 4.80 -10.81 2.84
CA ILE A 132 3.64 -11.61 3.22
C ILE A 132 3.71 -13.01 2.59
N ALA A 133 4.07 -13.11 1.32
CA ALA A 133 4.28 -14.40 0.65
C ALA A 133 5.40 -15.20 1.33
N MET A 134 6.50 -14.56 1.71
CA MET A 134 7.61 -15.20 2.43
C MET A 134 7.20 -15.64 3.83
N ALA A 135 6.39 -14.87 4.56
CA ALA A 135 5.85 -15.27 5.86
C ALA A 135 4.97 -16.51 5.74
N ILE A 136 4.06 -16.53 4.76
CA ILE A 136 3.19 -17.68 4.48
C ILE A 136 4.01 -18.92 4.08
N GLN A 137 5.04 -18.76 3.25
CA GLN A 137 5.88 -19.88 2.83
C GLN A 137 6.77 -20.42 3.96
N LYS A 138 7.26 -19.53 4.83
CA LYS A 138 8.09 -19.89 5.98
C LYS A 138 7.28 -20.58 7.07
N ASP A 139 6.09 -20.07 7.37
CA ASP A 139 5.16 -20.68 8.33
C ASP A 139 3.71 -20.58 7.83
N PRO A 140 3.21 -21.61 7.12
CA PRO A 140 1.83 -21.63 6.64
C PRO A 140 0.78 -21.68 7.75
N THR A 141 1.17 -21.96 9.02
CA THR A 141 0.21 -22.06 10.13
C THR A 141 -0.35 -20.71 10.56
N ILE A 142 0.26 -19.60 10.12
CA ILE A 142 -0.26 -18.23 10.33
C ILE A 142 -1.52 -17.93 9.51
N ILE A 143 -1.74 -18.64 8.40
CA ILE A 143 -2.86 -18.38 7.46
C ILE A 143 -4.22 -18.31 8.18
N PRO A 144 -4.65 -19.33 8.94
CA PRO A 144 -5.93 -19.27 9.66
C PRO A 144 -5.95 -18.28 10.83
N GLU A 145 -4.80 -17.73 11.22
CA GLU A 145 -4.65 -16.80 12.34
C GLU A 145 -4.64 -15.33 11.90
N ILE A 146 -4.47 -15.04 10.61
CA ILE A 146 -4.60 -13.70 10.05
C ILE A 146 -6.09 -13.33 10.00
N ALA A 147 -6.47 -12.25 10.68
CA ALA A 147 -7.86 -11.83 10.78
C ALA A 147 -8.43 -11.39 9.41
N HIS A 148 -7.63 -10.60 8.68
CA HIS A 148 -7.98 -10.09 7.35
C HIS A 148 -6.73 -9.55 6.65
N LEU A 149 -6.70 -9.59 5.33
CA LEU A 149 -5.66 -8.97 4.51
C LEU A 149 -6.31 -7.93 3.56
N TYR A 150 -5.92 -6.68 3.70
CA TYR A 150 -6.30 -5.60 2.79
C TYR A 150 -5.12 -5.35 1.84
N ILE A 151 -5.40 -5.32 0.54
CA ILE A 151 -4.38 -5.19 -0.51
C ILE A 151 -4.70 -3.98 -1.39
N MET A 152 -3.76 -3.04 -1.49
CA MET A 152 -3.69 -2.12 -2.62
C MET A 152 -2.83 -2.80 -3.67
N GLY A 153 -3.44 -3.15 -4.80
CA GLY A 153 -2.71 -3.80 -5.87
C GLY A 153 -3.63 -4.36 -6.94
N GLY A 154 -3.04 -4.58 -8.11
CA GLY A 154 -3.76 -5.07 -9.28
C GLY A 154 -4.79 -4.07 -9.82
N THR A 155 -5.61 -4.57 -10.74
CA THR A 155 -6.75 -3.87 -11.34
C THR A 155 -7.95 -4.80 -11.45
N ASN A 156 -9.16 -4.25 -11.43
CA ASN A 156 -10.36 -4.99 -11.84
C ASN A 156 -10.51 -4.99 -13.37
N ASN A 157 -9.64 -5.76 -14.04
CA ASN A 157 -9.58 -5.85 -15.50
C ASN A 157 -9.48 -4.48 -16.20
N ALA A 158 -8.78 -3.53 -15.59
CA ALA A 158 -8.63 -2.16 -16.08
C ALA A 158 -7.20 -1.89 -16.59
N LEU A 159 -6.91 -0.63 -16.94
CA LEU A 159 -5.57 -0.22 -17.37
C LEU A 159 -4.57 -0.29 -16.21
N GLY A 160 -3.37 -0.79 -16.48
CA GLY A 160 -2.24 -0.74 -15.56
C GLY A 160 -1.62 0.66 -15.44
N ASN A 161 -0.68 0.83 -14.50
CA ASN A 161 0.07 2.07 -14.29
C ASN A 161 1.57 1.96 -14.63
N ILE A 162 2.18 0.78 -14.46
CA ILE A 162 3.59 0.51 -14.80
C ILE A 162 3.75 -0.09 -16.20
N THR A 163 2.80 -0.94 -16.61
CA THR A 163 2.65 -1.43 -17.97
C THR A 163 1.22 -1.20 -18.44
N PRO A 164 0.91 -1.36 -19.73
CA PRO A 164 -0.47 -1.23 -20.20
C PRO A 164 -1.46 -2.18 -19.48
N ALA A 165 -0.98 -3.34 -19.02
CA ALA A 165 -1.81 -4.38 -18.40
C ALA A 165 -1.74 -4.36 -16.86
N ALA A 166 -0.55 -4.16 -16.29
CA ALA A 166 -0.31 -4.43 -14.87
C ALA A 166 -0.19 -3.16 -14.03
N GLU A 167 -0.69 -3.28 -12.80
CA GLU A 167 -0.44 -2.36 -11.70
C GLU A 167 0.93 -2.70 -11.05
N TYR A 168 1.61 -1.69 -10.52
CA TYR A 168 2.97 -1.74 -9.99
C TYR A 168 3.21 -2.84 -8.94
N ASN A 169 2.46 -2.88 -7.85
CA ASN A 169 2.69 -3.82 -6.75
C ASN A 169 2.61 -5.28 -7.23
N PHE A 170 1.62 -5.58 -8.08
CA PHE A 170 1.48 -6.93 -8.66
C PHE A 170 2.49 -7.21 -9.78
N TYR A 171 2.98 -6.19 -10.48
CA TYR A 171 4.02 -6.32 -11.49
C TYR A 171 5.41 -6.60 -10.90
N VAL A 172 5.73 -5.98 -9.77
CA VAL A 172 7.02 -6.14 -9.09
C VAL A 172 7.20 -7.60 -8.64
N ASP A 173 6.20 -8.18 -7.98
CA ASP A 173 6.24 -9.57 -7.53
C ASP A 173 4.93 -10.34 -7.79
N PRO A 174 4.64 -10.72 -9.05
CA PRO A 174 3.45 -11.48 -9.39
C PRO A 174 3.46 -12.89 -8.81
N GLU A 175 4.65 -13.47 -8.57
CA GLU A 175 4.77 -14.76 -7.89
C GLU A 175 4.31 -14.66 -6.43
N ALA A 176 4.73 -13.62 -5.70
CA ALA A 176 4.26 -13.36 -4.35
C ALA A 176 2.75 -13.07 -4.32
N ALA A 177 2.26 -12.23 -5.24
CA ALA A 177 0.83 -11.94 -5.35
C ALA A 177 0.02 -13.23 -5.59
N LYS A 178 0.49 -14.12 -6.47
CA LYS A 178 -0.13 -15.43 -6.71
C LYS A 178 -0.11 -16.32 -5.47
N ILE A 179 0.97 -16.34 -4.69
CA ILE A 179 1.01 -17.10 -3.42
C ILE A 179 -0.05 -16.57 -2.45
N VAL A 180 -0.10 -15.25 -2.27
CA VAL A 180 -0.99 -14.60 -1.29
C VAL A 180 -2.46 -14.76 -1.65
N LEU A 181 -2.84 -14.51 -2.91
CA LEU A 181 -4.23 -14.63 -3.38
C LEU A 181 -4.79 -16.05 -3.23
N HIS A 182 -3.92 -17.06 -3.23
CA HIS A 182 -4.30 -18.48 -3.12
C HIS A 182 -4.05 -19.05 -1.72
N ALA A 183 -3.63 -18.24 -0.75
CA ALA A 183 -3.34 -18.69 0.61
C ALA A 183 -4.59 -19.06 1.41
N GLY A 184 -5.76 -18.55 1.05
CA GLY A 184 -7.02 -18.80 1.77
C GLY A 184 -7.28 -17.84 2.95
N ILE A 185 -6.56 -16.72 2.99
CA ILE A 185 -6.82 -15.61 3.93
C ILE A 185 -8.07 -14.84 3.44
N PRO A 186 -8.93 -14.30 4.33
CA PRO A 186 -9.96 -13.33 3.94
C PRO A 186 -9.31 -12.06 3.34
N ILE A 187 -9.54 -11.81 2.05
CA ILE A 187 -8.89 -10.70 1.33
C ILE A 187 -9.88 -9.64 0.88
N THR A 188 -9.49 -8.38 1.00
CA THR A 188 -10.11 -7.24 0.29
C THR A 188 -9.09 -6.51 -0.55
N MET A 189 -9.41 -6.30 -1.83
CA MET A 189 -8.53 -5.68 -2.80
C MET A 189 -9.11 -4.36 -3.30
N VAL A 190 -8.29 -3.30 -3.26
CA VAL A 190 -8.56 -2.01 -3.87
C VAL A 190 -7.58 -1.84 -5.03
N GLY A 191 -8.10 -1.93 -6.26
CA GLY A 191 -7.30 -1.83 -7.48
C GLY A 191 -7.00 -0.38 -7.88
N TRP A 192 -6.02 -0.21 -8.77
CA TRP A 192 -5.59 1.09 -9.30
C TRP A 192 -6.72 1.92 -9.94
N GLU A 193 -7.70 1.27 -10.56
CA GLU A 193 -8.83 1.98 -11.17
C GLU A 193 -9.72 2.68 -10.13
N MET A 194 -9.74 2.22 -8.87
CA MET A 194 -10.43 2.93 -7.79
C MET A 194 -9.67 4.21 -7.42
N CYS A 195 -8.35 4.15 -7.40
CA CYS A 195 -7.48 5.29 -7.10
C CYS A 195 -7.72 6.43 -8.12
N THR A 196 -7.61 6.13 -9.40
CA THR A 196 -7.74 7.13 -10.48
C THR A 196 -9.14 7.73 -10.62
N GLN A 197 -10.17 7.05 -10.11
CA GLN A 197 -11.56 7.53 -10.15
C GLN A 197 -11.99 8.29 -8.89
N TYR A 198 -11.52 7.86 -7.71
CA TYR A 198 -12.09 8.30 -6.44
C TYR A 198 -11.10 8.93 -5.47
N SER A 199 -9.80 8.68 -5.62
CA SER A 199 -8.79 9.19 -4.67
C SER A 199 -8.04 10.44 -5.15
N VAL A 200 -8.31 10.90 -6.38
CA VAL A 200 -7.61 12.07 -6.93
C VAL A 200 -7.96 13.32 -6.12
N MET A 201 -6.93 14.00 -5.61
CA MET A 201 -7.03 15.32 -4.97
C MET A 201 -6.58 16.38 -5.98
N ASP A 202 -7.52 17.21 -6.43
CA ASP A 202 -7.30 18.25 -7.42
C ASP A 202 -6.78 19.56 -6.79
N ASP A 203 -6.63 20.61 -7.60
CA ASP A 203 -6.11 21.90 -7.14
C ASP A 203 -6.96 22.54 -6.02
N ASP A 204 -8.29 22.34 -6.05
CA ASP A 204 -9.19 22.87 -5.01
C ASP A 204 -9.04 22.05 -3.72
N ASP A 205 -8.90 20.73 -3.83
CA ASP A 205 -8.62 19.86 -2.69
C ASP A 205 -7.26 20.21 -2.04
N HIS A 206 -6.22 20.42 -2.85
CA HIS A 206 -4.89 20.85 -2.35
C HIS A 206 -4.94 22.20 -1.66
N ALA A 207 -5.71 23.16 -2.20
CA ALA A 207 -5.89 24.46 -1.57
C ALA A 207 -6.61 24.34 -0.22
N GLU A 208 -7.62 23.47 -0.11
CA GLU A 208 -8.31 23.18 1.15
C GLU A 208 -7.39 22.52 2.17
N ILE A 209 -6.59 21.53 1.76
CA ILE A 209 -5.60 20.88 2.63
C ILE A 209 -4.57 21.91 3.13
N ALA A 210 -4.02 22.74 2.25
CA ALA A 210 -3.07 23.78 2.64
C ALA A 210 -3.68 24.80 3.63
N ALA A 211 -4.97 25.09 3.49
CA ALA A 211 -5.69 26.02 4.38
C ALA A 211 -5.87 25.48 5.81
N LEU A 212 -5.64 24.18 6.07
CA LEU A 212 -5.63 23.62 7.42
C LEU A 212 -4.53 24.25 8.29
N GLY A 213 -3.40 24.64 7.67
CA GLY A 213 -2.28 25.29 8.37
C GLY A 213 -1.65 24.42 9.46
N THR A 214 -1.63 23.11 9.26
CA THR A 214 -1.07 22.11 10.19
C THR A 214 0.23 21.51 9.64
N SER A 215 1.08 20.97 10.52
CA SER A 215 2.29 20.25 10.08
C SER A 215 1.96 19.06 9.17
N GLY A 216 0.80 18.40 9.37
CA GLY A 216 0.29 17.37 8.47
C GLY A 216 0.01 17.87 7.06
N ALA A 217 -0.62 19.04 6.93
CA ALA A 217 -0.87 19.67 5.63
C ALA A 217 0.43 20.07 4.92
N ASP A 218 1.38 20.67 5.65
CA ASP A 218 2.69 21.05 5.12
C ASP A 218 3.47 19.82 4.62
N PHE A 219 3.44 18.72 5.37
CA PHE A 219 4.03 17.45 4.98
C PHE A 219 3.38 16.89 3.72
N PHE A 220 2.03 16.84 3.67
CA PHE A 220 1.27 16.41 2.50
C PHE A 220 1.62 17.23 1.24
N THR A 221 1.71 18.56 1.35
CA THR A 221 2.08 19.41 0.22
C THR A 221 3.53 19.16 -0.23
N ALA A 222 4.45 18.90 0.71
CA ALA A 222 5.84 18.66 0.38
C ALA A 222 6.06 17.36 -0.43
N ILE A 223 5.50 16.25 0.04
CA ILE A 223 5.71 14.92 -0.57
C ILE A 223 5.06 14.76 -1.95
N ASN A 224 4.01 15.52 -2.22
CA ASN A 224 3.19 15.36 -3.42
C ASN A 224 3.66 16.18 -4.64
N LYS A 225 4.76 16.93 -4.53
CA LYS A 225 5.23 17.84 -5.59
C LYS A 225 5.56 17.13 -6.90
N VAL A 226 6.26 16.00 -6.84
CA VAL A 226 6.71 15.27 -8.03
C VAL A 226 5.57 14.49 -8.66
N VAL A 227 4.78 13.76 -7.85
CA VAL A 227 3.65 12.96 -8.35
C VAL A 227 2.58 13.83 -9.04
N MET A 228 2.35 15.06 -8.56
CA MET A 228 1.45 16.02 -9.21
C MET A 228 1.90 16.35 -10.66
N GLN A 229 3.20 16.51 -10.88
CA GLN A 229 3.75 16.76 -12.22
C GLN A 229 3.73 15.50 -13.08
N PHE A 230 4.03 14.35 -12.50
CA PHE A 230 3.97 13.04 -13.16
C PHE A 230 2.54 12.73 -13.64
N ASN A 231 1.55 12.84 -12.76
CA ASN A 231 0.14 12.58 -13.07
C ASN A 231 -0.36 13.44 -14.22
N LYS A 232 -0.02 14.73 -14.23
CA LYS A 232 -0.39 15.66 -15.31
C LYS A 232 0.25 15.26 -16.65
N SER A 233 1.52 14.85 -16.63
CA SER A 233 2.31 14.59 -17.84
C SER A 233 2.11 13.19 -18.41
N VAL A 234 2.00 12.16 -17.57
CA VAL A 234 1.94 10.74 -17.96
C VAL A 234 0.50 10.25 -17.95
N HIS A 235 -0.16 10.29 -16.78
CA HIS A 235 -1.52 9.75 -16.63
C HIS A 235 -2.63 10.68 -17.13
N LYS A 236 -2.30 11.94 -17.46
CA LYS A 236 -3.25 12.98 -17.88
C LYS A 236 -4.34 13.25 -16.84
N LEU A 237 -3.99 13.09 -15.57
CA LEU A 237 -4.85 13.40 -14.42
C LEU A 237 -4.54 14.80 -13.89
N ASN A 238 -5.56 15.51 -13.41
CA ASN A 238 -5.40 16.80 -12.75
C ASN A 238 -5.44 16.60 -11.23
N GLY A 239 -4.27 16.49 -10.60
CA GLY A 239 -4.14 16.29 -9.16
C GLY A 239 -3.20 15.15 -8.78
N THR A 240 -3.25 14.78 -7.51
CA THR A 240 -2.42 13.72 -6.90
C THR A 240 -3.27 12.49 -6.64
N THR A 241 -2.69 11.31 -6.82
CA THR A 241 -3.35 10.01 -6.65
C THR A 241 -2.99 9.42 -5.30
N HIS A 242 -3.98 8.85 -4.60
CA HIS A 242 -3.83 8.37 -3.22
C HIS A 242 -4.30 6.90 -3.06
N PRO A 243 -3.66 5.94 -3.75
CA PRO A 243 -4.09 4.54 -3.76
C PRO A 243 -4.01 3.87 -2.39
N ASP A 244 -2.94 4.08 -1.66
CA ASP A 244 -2.61 3.41 -0.40
C ASP A 244 -3.38 4.03 0.74
N THR A 245 -3.45 5.37 0.75
CA THR A 245 -4.32 6.11 1.67
C THR A 245 -5.79 5.72 1.49
N LEU A 246 -6.23 5.49 0.24
CA LEU A 246 -7.58 4.98 -0.02
C LEU A 246 -7.78 3.57 0.58
N LEU A 247 -6.81 2.66 0.43
CA LEU A 247 -6.88 1.34 1.08
C LEU A 247 -6.98 1.48 2.60
N MET A 248 -6.17 2.34 3.22
CA MET A 248 -6.19 2.55 4.67
C MET A 248 -7.54 3.09 5.14
N ALA A 249 -8.14 4.02 4.39
CA ALA A 249 -9.47 4.54 4.68
C ALA A 249 -10.56 3.46 4.52
N VAL A 250 -10.50 2.63 3.48
CA VAL A 250 -11.40 1.47 3.30
C VAL A 250 -11.26 0.48 4.45
N ALA A 251 -10.02 0.15 4.83
CA ALA A 251 -9.77 -0.74 5.94
C ALA A 251 -10.34 -0.15 7.23
N ALA A 252 -10.19 1.17 7.46
CA ALA A 252 -10.65 1.87 8.65
C ALA A 252 -12.18 1.91 8.74
N ASP A 253 -12.86 2.12 7.61
CA ASP A 253 -14.32 2.11 7.51
C ASP A 253 -14.78 1.48 6.17
N GLU A 254 -15.16 0.20 6.21
CA GLU A 254 -15.55 -0.52 4.99
C GLU A 254 -16.82 0.02 4.33
N SER A 255 -17.62 0.86 5.01
CA SER A 255 -18.77 1.52 4.36
C SER A 255 -18.35 2.55 3.30
N LEU A 256 -17.05 2.89 3.23
CA LEU A 256 -16.48 3.65 2.13
C LEU A 256 -16.63 2.91 0.79
N MET A 257 -16.64 1.57 0.80
CA MET A 257 -16.94 0.76 -0.37
C MET A 257 -18.44 0.73 -0.62
N THR A 258 -18.92 1.65 -1.45
CA THR A 258 -20.35 1.72 -1.85
C THR A 258 -20.75 0.56 -2.76
N LYS A 259 -19.77 -0.10 -3.41
CA LYS A 259 -19.96 -1.33 -4.17
C LYS A 259 -18.72 -2.22 -4.08
N SER A 260 -18.92 -3.52 -3.89
CA SER A 260 -17.88 -4.55 -3.98
C SER A 260 -18.47 -5.87 -4.46
N GLY A 261 -17.61 -6.77 -4.97
CA GLY A 261 -18.00 -8.11 -5.42
C GLY A 261 -17.01 -9.18 -4.94
N GLN A 262 -17.49 -10.41 -4.79
CA GLN A 262 -16.65 -11.57 -4.48
C GLN A 262 -16.29 -12.29 -5.77
N TYR A 263 -15.00 -12.36 -6.08
CA TYR A 263 -14.51 -12.94 -7.33
C TYR A 263 -13.38 -13.93 -7.09
N TYR A 264 -13.22 -14.85 -8.04
CA TYR A 264 -11.95 -15.54 -8.20
C TYR A 264 -10.98 -14.58 -8.90
N VAL A 265 -9.85 -14.34 -8.26
CA VAL A 265 -8.78 -13.46 -8.73
C VAL A 265 -7.48 -14.26 -8.81
N ASP A 266 -6.80 -14.14 -9.95
CA ASP A 266 -5.48 -14.74 -10.17
C ASP A 266 -4.55 -13.72 -10.83
N VAL A 267 -3.25 -13.99 -10.77
CA VAL A 267 -2.21 -13.13 -11.38
C VAL A 267 -1.40 -13.91 -12.40
N GLU A 268 -1.17 -13.29 -13.56
CA GLU A 268 -0.28 -13.79 -14.59
C GLU A 268 1.18 -13.53 -14.19
N ALA A 269 1.96 -14.60 -14.01
CA ALA A 269 3.35 -14.54 -13.57
C ALA A 269 4.34 -15.05 -14.63
N ALA A 270 3.89 -15.80 -15.63
CA ALA A 270 4.77 -16.46 -16.60
C ALA A 270 4.84 -15.74 -17.96
N GLY A 271 3.76 -15.07 -18.37
CA GLY A 271 3.67 -14.39 -19.66
C GLY A 271 4.54 -13.13 -19.75
N GLU A 272 4.93 -12.76 -20.98
CA GLU A 272 5.77 -11.57 -21.22
C GLU A 272 4.94 -10.27 -21.27
N LEU A 273 3.80 -10.31 -21.97
CA LEU A 273 3.00 -9.10 -22.25
C LEU A 273 2.09 -8.69 -21.09
N THR A 274 1.71 -9.65 -20.25
CA THR A 274 0.69 -9.47 -19.21
C THR A 274 1.21 -9.90 -17.83
N ARG A 275 2.54 -9.97 -17.63
CA ARG A 275 3.12 -10.19 -16.30
C ARG A 275 2.56 -9.17 -15.31
N GLY A 276 2.08 -9.63 -14.16
CA GLY A 276 1.46 -8.79 -13.12
C GLY A 276 -0.01 -8.46 -13.37
N TYR A 277 -0.61 -8.90 -14.48
CA TYR A 277 -2.03 -8.69 -14.72
C TYR A 277 -2.87 -9.51 -13.74
N SER A 278 -3.73 -8.83 -12.98
CA SER A 278 -4.75 -9.46 -12.15
C SER A 278 -6.00 -9.75 -12.96
N VAL A 279 -6.27 -11.04 -13.18
CA VAL A 279 -7.49 -11.52 -13.81
C VAL A 279 -8.57 -11.59 -12.75
N VAL A 280 -9.61 -10.75 -12.86
CA VAL A 280 -10.80 -10.82 -12.01
C VAL A 280 -11.91 -11.52 -12.79
N ASP A 281 -12.30 -12.73 -12.39
CA ASP A 281 -13.29 -13.54 -13.13
C ASP A 281 -14.74 -13.12 -12.84
N ILE A 282 -15.11 -11.93 -13.32
CA ILE A 282 -16.43 -11.32 -13.11
C ILE A 282 -17.58 -12.22 -13.59
N ASN A 283 -17.34 -13.01 -14.65
CA ASN A 283 -18.36 -13.84 -15.29
C ASN A 283 -18.29 -15.32 -14.88
N GLY A 284 -17.44 -15.68 -13.91
CA GLY A 284 -17.28 -17.06 -13.43
C GLY A 284 -16.85 -18.05 -14.52
N ARG A 285 -16.08 -17.61 -15.52
CA ARG A 285 -15.65 -18.44 -16.66
C ARG A 285 -14.71 -19.56 -16.26
N PHE A 286 -13.96 -19.42 -15.18
CA PHE A 286 -13.08 -20.47 -14.67
C PHE A 286 -13.80 -21.51 -13.80
N GLY A 287 -15.03 -21.23 -13.36
CA GLY A 287 -15.77 -22.12 -12.47
C GLY A 287 -15.06 -22.38 -11.14
N LYS A 288 -14.30 -21.40 -10.65
CA LYS A 288 -13.56 -21.44 -9.38
C LYS A 288 -14.33 -20.66 -8.32
N GLU A 289 -14.18 -21.09 -7.06
CA GLU A 289 -14.74 -20.35 -5.93
C GLU A 289 -14.03 -19.00 -5.75
N PRO A 290 -14.76 -17.94 -5.37
CA PRO A 290 -14.17 -16.65 -5.04
C PRO A 290 -13.12 -16.71 -3.92
N ASN A 291 -12.02 -15.98 -4.08
CA ASN A 291 -10.95 -15.82 -3.09
C ASN A 291 -10.76 -14.38 -2.62
N VAL A 292 -11.33 -13.39 -3.32
CA VAL A 292 -11.12 -11.97 -3.03
C VAL A 292 -12.42 -11.16 -3.11
N ARG A 293 -12.62 -10.30 -2.12
CA ARG A 293 -13.58 -9.19 -2.20
C ARG A 293 -12.92 -8.01 -2.93
N VAL A 294 -13.37 -7.70 -4.13
CA VAL A 294 -12.84 -6.59 -4.95
C VAL A 294 -13.72 -5.35 -4.77
N CYS A 295 -13.10 -4.21 -4.47
CA CYS A 295 -13.77 -2.91 -4.43
C CYS A 295 -14.14 -2.44 -5.84
N GLU A 296 -15.37 -1.94 -6.02
CA GLU A 296 -15.88 -1.49 -7.32
C GLU A 296 -16.37 -0.04 -7.33
N ALA A 297 -16.64 0.56 -6.16
CA ALA A 297 -16.99 1.97 -6.06
C ALA A 297 -16.72 2.50 -4.64
N ILE A 298 -16.33 3.77 -4.55
CA ILE A 298 -15.93 4.46 -3.32
C ILE A 298 -16.77 5.71 -3.09
N ASP A 299 -17.11 5.98 -1.83
CA ASP A 299 -17.63 7.28 -1.38
C ASP A 299 -16.47 8.31 -1.29
N ARG A 300 -16.22 9.02 -2.39
CA ARG A 300 -15.14 10.03 -2.46
C ARG A 300 -15.31 11.16 -1.42
N PRO A 301 -16.48 11.80 -1.24
CA PRO A 301 -16.64 12.83 -0.22
C PRO A 301 -16.24 12.36 1.18
N LYS A 302 -16.64 11.14 1.54
CA LYS A 302 -16.25 10.54 2.82
C LYS A 302 -14.75 10.27 2.89
N PHE A 303 -14.14 9.77 1.81
CA PHE A 303 -12.69 9.55 1.74
C PHE A 303 -11.92 10.86 1.99
N LYS A 304 -12.28 11.93 1.27
CA LYS A 304 -11.67 13.25 1.44
C LYS A 304 -11.82 13.76 2.87
N SER A 305 -13.00 13.63 3.47
CA SER A 305 -13.23 14.02 4.87
C SER A 305 -12.28 13.30 5.83
N MET A 306 -12.11 11.99 5.68
CA MET A 306 -11.20 11.21 6.51
C MET A 306 -9.74 11.66 6.34
N LEU A 307 -9.31 11.95 5.11
CA LEU A 307 -7.97 12.49 4.86
C LEU A 307 -7.76 13.84 5.56
N LEU A 308 -8.72 14.77 5.44
CA LEU A 308 -8.65 16.07 6.12
C LEU A 308 -8.56 15.92 7.64
N ASP A 309 -9.34 15.00 8.23
CA ASP A 309 -9.31 14.72 9.67
C ASP A 309 -7.93 14.22 10.12
N VAL A 310 -7.31 13.31 9.36
CA VAL A 310 -5.96 12.78 9.61
C VAL A 310 -4.93 13.91 9.58
N LEU A 311 -4.90 14.72 8.51
CA LEU A 311 -3.93 15.79 8.34
C LEU A 311 -4.12 16.92 9.37
N SER A 312 -5.36 17.17 9.79
CA SER A 312 -5.67 18.16 10.83
C SER A 312 -5.18 17.74 12.21
N ALA A 313 -5.06 16.43 12.48
CA ALA A 313 -4.62 15.91 13.77
C ALA A 313 -3.11 16.08 14.04
N ILE A 314 -2.32 16.39 13.01
CA ILE A 314 -0.85 16.50 13.08
C ILE A 314 -0.46 17.97 13.14
N GLN A 315 -0.17 18.47 14.34
CA GLN A 315 0.09 19.89 14.63
C GLN A 315 1.56 20.26 14.47
#